data_AF-A0AAN9W6I1-F1
#
_entry.id   AF-A0AAN9W6I1-F1
#
_cell.length_a   1.000
_cell.length_b   1.000
_cell.length_c   1.000
_cell.angle_alpha   90.00
_cell.angle_beta   90.00
_cell.angle_gamma   90.00
#
_symmetry.space_group_name_H-M   'P 1'
#
loop_
_entity.id
_entity.type
_entity.pdbx_description
1 polymer ?
#
loop_
_entity_poly.entity_id
_entity_poly.type
_entity_poly.pdbx_seq_one_letter_code
_entity_poly.pdbx_strand_id
1 'polypeptide(L)'
;MASIAVQAGVLLVIAVLLHSSRPAHAEVVESHHIDVILPHQRPCPKFCPEIYQPVCVAGCRTPLTTFPNRCVAGIHACEKCEVLWVIHKGPCRCKRRNPFYPKSEDIFE
;
A
#
# COMPACT_ATOMS: atom_id res chain seq x y z
N MET A 1 -48.36 -38.42 -24.20
CA MET A 1 -47.22 -38.80 -23.34
C MET A 1 -45.94 -38.10 -23.83
N ALA A 2 -45.94 -36.77 -23.92
CA ALA A 2 -44.78 -36.01 -24.41
C ALA A 2 -44.79 -34.60 -23.80
N SER A 3 -44.54 -34.48 -22.49
CA SER A 3 -44.39 -33.17 -21.85
C SER A 3 -43.47 -33.15 -20.63
N ILE A 4 -43.23 -34.29 -19.96
CA ILE A 4 -42.47 -34.30 -18.70
C ILE A 4 -40.94 -34.19 -18.95
N ALA A 5 -40.44 -34.82 -20.02
CA ALA A 5 -39.01 -34.79 -20.36
C ALA A 5 -38.53 -33.39 -20.82
N VAL A 6 -39.40 -32.63 -21.51
CA VAL A 6 -39.08 -31.27 -21.97
C VAL A 6 -38.98 -30.31 -20.79
N GLN A 7 -39.88 -30.40 -19.81
CA GLN A 7 -39.83 -29.56 -18.61
C GLN A 7 -38.62 -29.86 -17.73
N ALA A 8 -38.27 -31.14 -17.55
CA ALA A 8 -37.07 -31.52 -16.79
C ALA A 8 -35.78 -30.99 -17.46
N GLY A 9 -35.70 -31.07 -18.79
CA GLY A 9 -34.56 -30.52 -19.55
C GLY A 9 -34.47 -29.01 -19.46
N VAL A 10 -35.59 -28.29 -19.58
CA VAL A 10 -35.64 -26.82 -19.46
C VAL A 10 -35.26 -26.36 -18.05
N LEU A 11 -35.73 -27.05 -17.00
CA LEU A 11 -35.36 -26.76 -15.61
C LEU A 11 -33.86 -27.00 -15.35
N LEU A 12 -33.28 -28.06 -15.92
CA LEU A 12 -31.84 -28.34 -15.79
C LEU A 12 -31.00 -27.28 -16.50
N VAL A 13 -31.40 -26.84 -17.69
CA VAL A 13 -30.73 -25.75 -18.42
C VAL A 13 -30.81 -24.45 -17.65
N ILE A 14 -31.98 -24.08 -17.11
CA ILE A 14 -32.14 -22.88 -16.27
C ILE A 14 -31.29 -22.99 -15.00
N ALA A 15 -31.26 -24.14 -14.33
CA ALA A 15 -30.45 -24.36 -13.15
C ALA A 15 -28.94 -24.26 -13.45
N VAL A 16 -28.47 -24.81 -14.57
CA VAL A 16 -27.07 -24.70 -15.02
C VAL A 16 -26.73 -23.26 -15.36
N LEU A 17 -27.62 -22.53 -16.05
CA LEU A 17 -27.42 -21.11 -16.38
C LEU A 17 -27.42 -20.20 -15.14
N LEU A 18 -28.27 -20.49 -14.14
CA LEU A 18 -28.33 -19.77 -12.86
C LEU A 18 -27.18 -20.11 -11.91
N HIS A 19 -26.56 -21.29 -12.00
CA HIS A 19 -25.36 -21.67 -11.22
C HIS A 19 -24.05 -21.35 -11.94
N SER A 20 -24.08 -21.13 -13.27
CA SER A 20 -22.93 -20.72 -14.08
C SER A 20 -22.56 -19.25 -13.90
N SER A 21 -23.38 -18.45 -13.22
CA SER A 21 -23.05 -17.09 -12.82
C SER A 21 -22.19 -17.05 -11.54
N ARG A 22 -21.18 -17.93 -11.44
CA ARG A 22 -20.01 -17.59 -10.63
C ARG A 22 -19.19 -16.62 -11.49
N PRO A 23 -19.09 -15.33 -11.15
CA PRO A 23 -18.19 -14.47 -11.87
C PRO A 23 -16.77 -14.98 -11.62
N ALA A 24 -16.21 -15.69 -12.60
CA ALA A 24 -14.80 -16.12 -12.62
C ALA A 24 -13.82 -14.94 -12.78
N HIS A 25 -14.28 -13.72 -12.50
CA HIS A 25 -13.52 -12.47 -12.52
C HIS A 25 -14.03 -11.48 -11.47
N ALA A 26 -14.40 -11.94 -10.28
CA ALA A 26 -14.06 -11.14 -9.09
C ALA A 26 -12.55 -11.30 -8.87
N GLU A 27 -11.78 -10.82 -9.84
CA GLU A 27 -10.38 -10.56 -9.64
C GLU A 27 -10.36 -9.44 -8.62
N VAL A 28 -10.22 -9.81 -7.35
CA VAL A 28 -9.55 -8.93 -6.41
C VAL A 28 -8.22 -8.65 -7.09
N VAL A 29 -8.16 -7.54 -7.82
CA VAL A 29 -6.88 -6.91 -8.13
C VAL A 29 -6.35 -6.60 -6.75
N GLU A 30 -5.56 -7.53 -6.21
CA GLU A 30 -4.84 -7.35 -4.97
C GLU A 30 -4.01 -6.10 -5.23
N SER A 31 -4.53 -5.00 -4.69
CA SER A 31 -4.15 -3.70 -5.17
C SER A 31 -2.65 -3.58 -4.91
N HIS A 32 -1.90 -3.20 -5.92
CA HIS A 32 -0.55 -2.71 -5.71
C HIS A 32 -0.64 -1.32 -5.06
N HIS A 33 -1.26 -1.23 -3.88
CA HIS A 33 -1.38 0.00 -3.13
C HIS A 33 0.00 0.36 -2.58
N ILE A 34 0.69 1.22 -3.33
CA ILE A 34 1.85 1.95 -2.88
C ILE A 34 1.42 2.74 -1.63
N ASP A 35 1.92 2.36 -0.47
CA ASP A 35 1.67 3.10 0.78
C ASP A 35 2.51 4.39 0.76
N VAL A 36 1.81 5.52 0.71
CA VAL A 36 2.39 6.86 0.66
C VAL A 36 1.91 7.71 1.83
N ILE A 37 2.80 8.56 2.30
CA ILE A 37 2.55 9.57 3.32
C ILE A 37 2.60 10.93 2.63
N LEU A 38 1.43 11.57 2.49
CA LEU A 38 1.28 12.86 1.84
C LEU A 38 1.47 14.01 2.84
N PRO A 39 2.06 15.15 2.43
CA PRO A 39 2.32 16.31 3.30
C PRO A 39 1.08 17.21 3.52
N HIS A 40 -0.14 16.67 3.43
CA HIS A 40 -1.34 17.45 3.17
C HIS A 40 -2.13 17.87 4.42
N GLN A 41 -1.49 18.56 5.38
CA GLN A 41 -2.17 19.25 6.47
C GLN A 41 -1.37 20.49 6.90
N ARG A 42 -2.01 21.66 7.01
CA ARG A 42 -1.42 22.85 7.66
C ARG A 42 -2.46 23.40 8.64
N PRO A 43 -2.09 23.70 9.90
CA PRO A 43 -0.77 23.50 10.52
C PRO A 43 -0.41 22.01 10.66
N CYS A 44 0.90 21.70 10.75
CA CYS A 44 1.34 20.33 10.95
C CYS A 44 0.91 19.80 12.33
N PRO A 45 0.50 18.52 12.43
CA PRO A 45 0.25 17.88 13.71
C PRO A 45 1.50 17.98 14.61
N LYS A 46 1.30 18.22 15.90
CA LYS A 46 2.40 18.32 16.89
C LYS A 46 2.56 17.08 17.75
N PHE A 47 1.56 16.19 17.73
CA PHE A 47 1.49 15.05 18.63
C PHE A 47 1.28 13.76 17.85
N CYS A 48 1.96 12.72 18.31
CA CYS A 48 1.75 11.35 17.89
C CYS A 48 1.61 10.47 19.13
N PRO A 49 0.88 9.34 19.03
CA PRO A 49 0.88 8.36 20.10
C PRO A 49 2.30 7.79 20.28
N GLU A 50 2.65 7.47 21.52
CA GLU A 50 3.95 6.88 21.89
C GLU A 50 3.95 5.36 21.63
N ILE A 51 3.61 4.98 20.40
CA ILE A 51 3.56 3.58 19.95
C ILE A 51 4.76 3.33 19.05
N TYR A 52 5.55 2.31 19.37
CA TYR A 52 6.66 1.86 18.53
C TYR A 52 6.16 0.84 17.49
N GLN A 53 5.90 1.32 16.29
CA GLN A 53 5.48 0.54 15.12
C GLN A 53 6.27 1.02 13.90
N PRO A 54 7.57 0.68 13.81
CA PRO A 54 8.48 1.35 12.91
C PRO A 54 8.09 1.17 11.44
N VAL A 55 8.40 2.18 10.64
CA VAL A 55 8.22 2.17 9.18
C VAL A 55 9.50 2.63 8.51
N CYS A 56 9.86 1.95 7.44
CA CYS A 56 10.96 2.35 6.59
C CYS A 56 10.41 3.16 5.42
N VAL A 57 10.83 4.41 5.29
CA VAL A 57 10.35 5.31 4.24
C VAL A 57 11.50 5.94 3.48
N ALA A 58 11.24 6.37 2.26
CA ALA A 58 12.13 7.22 1.47
C ALA A 58 11.33 8.36 0.85
N GLY A 59 11.99 9.45 0.52
CA GLY A 59 11.42 10.61 -0.13
C GLY A 59 12.35 11.15 -1.21
N CYS A 60 11.96 12.27 -1.84
CA CYS A 60 12.79 12.97 -2.82
C CYS A 60 14.09 13.53 -2.19
N ARG A 61 14.02 13.92 -0.93
CA ARG A 61 15.10 14.51 -0.11
C ARG A 61 15.40 13.66 1.12
N THR A 62 14.40 12.92 1.59
CA THR A 62 14.55 12.00 2.72
C THR A 62 15.19 10.69 2.26
N PRO A 63 16.39 10.34 2.72
CA PRO A 63 16.98 9.04 2.41
C PRO A 63 16.17 7.92 3.06
N LEU A 64 16.54 6.67 2.76
CA LEU A 64 15.95 5.50 3.40
C LEU A 64 16.09 5.59 4.93
N THR A 65 14.99 5.95 5.61
CA THR A 65 14.99 6.34 7.02
C THR A 65 13.91 5.59 7.78
N THR A 66 14.26 5.15 8.99
CA THR A 66 13.31 4.53 9.91
C THR A 66 12.63 5.59 10.75
N PHE A 67 11.31 5.65 10.70
CA PHE A 67 10.51 6.42 11.66
C PHE A 67 9.92 5.48 12.73
N PRO A 68 9.78 5.93 13.98
CA PRO A 68 9.28 5.10 15.08
C PRO A 68 7.83 4.66 14.87
N ASN A 69 7.03 5.44 14.13
CA ASN A 69 5.74 5.06 13.61
C ASN A 69 5.33 5.92 12.41
N ARG A 70 4.23 5.53 11.76
CA ARG A 70 3.67 6.24 10.60
C ARG A 70 3.23 7.67 10.91
N CYS A 71 2.78 7.96 12.13
CA CYS A 71 2.38 9.31 12.52
C CYS A 71 3.58 10.27 12.52
N VAL A 72 4.70 9.87 13.12
CA VAL A 72 5.92 10.70 13.17
C VAL A 72 6.47 10.94 11.75
N ALA A 73 6.43 9.93 10.88
CA ALA A 73 6.74 10.11 9.46
C ALA A 73 5.80 11.12 8.76
N GLY A 74 4.51 11.14 9.13
CA GLY A 74 3.53 12.11 8.65
C GLY A 74 3.82 13.55 9.08
N ILE A 75 4.26 13.76 10.32
CA ILE A 75 4.70 15.09 10.78
C ILE A 75 5.91 15.54 9.96
N HIS A 76 6.91 14.67 9.77
CA HIS A 76 8.09 14.98 8.95
C HIS A 76 7.70 15.33 7.50
N ALA A 77 6.85 14.53 6.87
CA ALA A 77 6.32 14.80 5.53
C ALA A 77 5.68 16.19 5.46
N CYS A 78 4.81 16.52 6.42
CA CYS A 78 4.15 17.82 6.51
C CYS A 78 5.14 18.98 6.64
N GLU A 79 6.08 18.88 7.58
CA GLU A 79 7.05 19.93 7.88
C GLU A 79 7.99 20.19 6.70
N LYS A 80 8.44 19.12 6.04
CA LYS A 80 9.33 19.18 4.88
C LYS A 80 8.60 19.44 3.56
N CYS A 81 7.26 19.46 3.58
CA CYS A 81 6.43 19.55 2.37
C CYS A 81 6.85 18.49 1.33
N GLU A 82 6.97 17.24 1.79
CA GLU A 82 7.54 16.14 1.02
C GLU A 82 6.61 14.93 1.04
N VAL A 83 6.47 14.25 -0.10
CA VAL A 83 5.82 12.94 -0.18
C VAL A 83 6.84 11.88 0.24
N LEU A 84 6.47 11.02 1.19
CA LEU A 84 7.26 9.86 1.58
C LEU A 84 6.61 8.58 1.09
N TRP A 85 7.40 7.69 0.49
CA TRP A 85 7.00 6.34 0.12
C TRP A 85 7.37 5.38 1.23
N VAL A 86 6.39 4.63 1.74
CA VAL A 86 6.64 3.55 2.69
C VAL A 86 7.19 2.35 1.92
N ILE A 87 8.47 2.07 2.12
CA ILE A 87 9.17 0.97 1.45
C ILE A 87 8.73 -0.36 2.06
N HIS A 88 8.69 -0.43 3.39
CA HIS A 88 8.13 -1.57 4.10
C HIS A 88 7.80 -1.21 5.56
N LYS A 89 6.94 -2.02 6.17
CA LYS A 89 6.71 -2.01 7.62
C LYS A 89 7.93 -2.60 8.35
N GLY A 90 8.22 -2.09 9.54
CA GLY A 90 9.43 -2.41 10.28
C GLY A 90 10.57 -1.40 10.06
N PRO A 91 11.66 -1.51 10.83
CA PRO A 91 12.81 -0.65 10.67
C PRO A 91 13.54 -0.95 9.36
N CYS A 92 14.12 0.07 8.73
CA CYS A 92 14.90 -0.10 7.51
C CYS A 92 15.98 -1.16 7.69
N ARG A 93 16.04 -2.10 6.75
CA ARG A 93 17.08 -3.12 6.65
C ARG A 93 18.01 -2.74 5.50
N CYS A 94 19.30 -3.01 5.66
CA CYS A 94 20.44 -2.64 4.81
C CYS A 94 21.15 -1.32 5.15
N LYS A 95 22.43 -1.46 5.54
CA LYS A 95 23.48 -0.43 5.55
C LYS A 95 24.25 -0.40 4.22
N ARG A 96 23.59 -0.53 3.08
CA ARG A 96 24.32 -0.40 1.80
C ARG A 96 24.28 1.06 1.39
N ARG A 97 25.47 1.69 1.37
CA ARG A 97 25.72 2.95 0.68
C ARG A 97 25.00 2.88 -0.66
N ASN A 98 23.96 3.70 -0.85
CA ASN A 98 23.36 3.87 -2.15
C ASN A 98 24.28 4.83 -2.91
N PRO A 99 24.92 4.42 -4.03
CA PRO A 99 25.73 5.34 -4.84
C PRO A 99 24.92 6.55 -5.34
N PHE A 100 23.59 6.42 -5.42
CA PHE A 100 22.68 7.48 -5.84
C PHE A 100 22.21 8.41 -4.70
N TYR A 101 22.62 8.16 -3.46
CA TYR A 101 22.43 9.08 -2.33
C TYR A 101 23.72 9.15 -1.50
N PRO A 102 24.76 9.86 -2.01
CA PRO A 102 25.93 10.17 -1.20
C PRO A 102 25.48 11.05 -0.03
N LYS A 103 25.99 10.76 1.17
CA LYS A 103 25.80 11.70 2.29
C LYS A 103 26.62 12.95 1.97
N SER A 104 26.21 14.11 2.48
CA SER A 104 26.99 15.35 2.33
C SER A 104 28.40 15.25 2.93
N GLU A 105 28.61 14.28 3.83
CA GLU A 105 29.90 13.92 4.43
C GLU A 105 30.84 13.21 3.44
N ASP A 106 30.32 12.63 2.35
CA ASP A 106 31.09 11.89 1.35
C ASP A 106 31.49 12.76 0.13
N ILE A 107 31.22 14.07 0.15
CA ILE A 107 31.42 14.99 -1.00
C ILE A 107 32.72 15.83 -0.87
N PHE A 108 33.43 15.75 0.25
CA PHE A 108 34.65 16.53 0.53
C PHE A 108 35.92 15.67 0.72
N GLU A 109 36.10 14.60 -0.08
CA GLU A 109 37.42 13.97 -0.30
C GLU A 109 37.86 14.10 -1.76
#